data_AF-A0A2S7XPM5-F1
#
_entry.id   AF-A0A2S7XPM5-F1
#
_cell.length_a   1.000
_cell.length_b   1.000
_cell.length_c   1.000
_cell.angle_alpha   90.00
_cell.angle_beta   90.00
_cell.angle_gamma   90.00
#
_symmetry.space_group_name_H-M   'P 1'
#
loop_
_entity.id
_entity.type
_entity.pdbx_description
1 polymer ?
#
loop_
_entity_poly.entity_id
_entity_poly.type
_entity_poly.pdbx_seq_one_letter_code
_entity_poly.pdbx_strand_id
1 'polypeptide(L)'
;MQHRNGVPQGYLSRSQAHVLHGVGLSEKVFHLALHQLEVPTTPYIHHAEDGNDVATFAYLESDIADAVRTFIDDAIQVTRCMCESPLLNGRRFRYFK
;
A
#
# COMPACT_ATOMS: atom_id res chain seq x y z
N MET A 1 24.47 5.01 -0.08
CA MET A 1 23.13 5.15 0.52
C MET A 1 22.69 3.76 0.95
N GLN A 2 22.54 3.53 2.26
CA GLN A 2 22.39 2.17 2.82
C GLN A 2 21.04 1.56 2.40
N HIS A 3 21.09 0.38 1.77
CA HIS A 3 19.92 -0.47 1.55
C HIS A 3 19.32 -0.84 2.90
N ARG A 4 18.15 -0.31 3.25
CA ARG A 4 17.43 -0.73 4.46
C ARG A 4 16.96 -2.17 4.25
N ASN A 5 17.59 -3.11 4.93
CA ASN A 5 17.15 -4.50 5.12
C ASN A 5 16.80 -5.23 3.81
N GLY A 6 17.62 -5.07 2.77
CA GLY A 6 17.50 -5.79 1.50
C GLY A 6 16.44 -5.25 0.52
N VAL A 7 15.75 -4.15 0.84
CA VAL A 7 14.77 -3.54 -0.07
C VAL A 7 15.47 -2.96 -1.30
N PRO A 8 15.01 -3.28 -2.54
CA PRO A 8 15.60 -2.74 -3.77
C PRO A 8 15.49 -1.20 -3.86
N GLN A 9 16.43 -0.58 -4.58
CA GLN A 9 16.43 0.88 -4.75
C GLN A 9 15.18 1.36 -5.50
N GLY A 10 14.49 2.37 -4.95
CA GLY A 10 13.25 2.91 -5.52
C GLY A 10 11.99 2.16 -5.11
N TYR A 11 12.13 1.08 -4.32
CA TYR A 11 11.03 0.30 -3.81
C TYR A 11 10.79 0.56 -2.33
N LEU A 12 9.55 0.33 -1.90
CA LEU A 12 9.12 0.42 -0.51
C LEU A 12 8.65 -0.95 -0.03
N SER A 13 9.08 -1.33 1.18
CA SER A 13 8.51 -2.48 1.86
C SER A 13 7.02 -2.27 2.11
N ARG A 14 6.28 -3.36 2.36
CA ARG A 14 4.85 -3.29 2.65
C ARG A 14 4.50 -2.32 3.78
N SER A 15 5.25 -2.34 4.88
CA SER A 15 5.04 -1.44 6.01
C SER A 15 5.38 0.02 5.67
N GLN A 16 6.48 0.25 4.96
CA GLN A 16 6.88 1.61 4.54
C GLN A 16 5.90 2.21 3.54
N ALA A 17 5.36 1.40 2.62
CA ALA A 17 4.37 1.83 1.64
C ALA A 17 3.14 2.45 2.33
N HIS A 18 2.61 1.80 3.38
CA HIS A 18 1.45 2.34 4.11
C HIS A 18 1.82 3.60 4.90
N VAL A 19 2.97 3.61 5.59
CA VAL A 19 3.39 4.78 6.38
C VAL A 19 3.55 6.04 5.50
N LEU A 20 4.09 5.89 4.29
CA LEU A 20 4.39 7.02 3.41
C LEU A 20 3.21 7.40 2.52
N HIS A 21 2.49 6.42 1.98
CA HIS A 21 1.48 6.63 0.93
C HIS A 21 0.07 6.21 1.36
N GLY A 22 -0.11 5.72 2.59
CA GLY A 22 -1.41 5.26 3.10
C GLY A 22 -2.42 6.35 3.42
N VAL A 23 -2.16 7.61 3.07
CA VAL A 23 -2.92 8.84 3.41
C VAL A 23 -4.38 8.56 3.71
N GLY A 24 -4.79 8.74 4.98
CA GLY A 24 -6.20 8.65 5.41
C GLY A 24 -6.82 7.24 5.39
N LEU A 25 -6.11 6.22 4.92
CA LEU A 25 -6.56 4.83 4.82
C LEU A 25 -5.99 3.97 5.94
N SER A 26 -6.85 3.12 6.50
CA SER A 26 -6.37 2.01 7.34
C SER A 26 -5.44 1.09 6.53
N GLU A 27 -4.44 0.52 7.17
CA GLU A 27 -3.46 -0.40 6.55
C GLU A 27 -4.14 -1.53 5.74
N LYS A 28 -5.21 -2.10 6.29
CA LYS A 28 -6.00 -3.15 5.63
C LYS A 28 -6.63 -2.67 4.32
N VAL A 29 -7.21 -1.47 4.31
CA VAL A 29 -7.85 -0.90 3.11
C VAL A 29 -6.80 -0.51 2.08
N PHE A 30 -5.70 0.09 2.53
CA PHE A 30 -4.57 0.45 1.67
C PHE A 30 -4.03 -0.77 0.91
N HIS A 31 -3.67 -1.86 1.62
CA HIS A 31 -3.15 -3.05 0.94
C HIS A 31 -4.19 -3.76 0.08
N LEU A 32 -5.46 -3.73 0.48
CA LEU A 32 -6.54 -4.27 -0.33
C LEU A 32 -6.68 -3.48 -1.64
N ALA A 33 -6.57 -2.15 -1.59
CA ALA A 33 -6.61 -1.30 -2.77
C ALA A 33 -5.43 -1.60 -3.71
N LEU A 34 -4.19 -1.68 -3.19
CA LEU A 34 -3.02 -2.04 -4.00
C LEU A 34 -3.17 -3.43 -4.64
N HIS A 35 -3.71 -4.40 -3.92
CA HIS A 35 -3.98 -5.74 -4.46
C HIS A 35 -5.05 -5.70 -5.55
N GLN A 36 -6.15 -4.99 -5.33
CA GLN A 36 -7.27 -4.92 -6.27
C GLN A 36 -6.93 -4.16 -7.56
N LEU A 37 -5.98 -3.23 -7.47
CA LEU A 37 -5.40 -2.51 -8.60
C LEU A 37 -4.20 -3.22 -9.22
N GLU A 38 -3.91 -4.45 -8.77
CA GLU A 38 -2.83 -5.31 -9.31
C GLU A 38 -1.46 -4.61 -9.35
N VAL A 39 -1.15 -3.81 -8.32
CA VAL A 39 0.11 -3.07 -8.23
C VAL A 39 1.29 -4.04 -8.26
N PRO A 40 2.25 -3.88 -9.20
CA PRO A 40 3.38 -4.80 -9.34
C PRO A 40 4.19 -4.93 -8.05
N THR A 41 4.67 -6.14 -7.81
CA THR A 41 5.54 -6.44 -6.66
C THR A 41 6.86 -7.02 -7.13
N THR A 42 7.93 -6.74 -6.39
CA THR A 42 9.25 -7.31 -6.63
C THR A 42 9.70 -8.10 -5.40
N PRO A 43 10.05 -9.39 -5.56
CA PRO A 43 10.50 -10.21 -4.44
C PRO A 43 11.88 -9.76 -3.95
N TYR A 44 12.11 -9.81 -2.64
CA TYR A 44 13.42 -9.56 -2.03
C TYR A 44 13.58 -10.35 -0.73
N ILE A 45 14.82 -10.44 -0.23
CA ILE A 45 15.13 -11.06 1.06
C ILE A 45 15.24 -9.95 2.11
N HIS A 46 14.39 -10.00 3.12
CA HIS A 46 14.47 -9.12 4.27
C HIS A 46 15.42 -9.73 5.31
N HIS A 47 16.47 -9.00 5.63
CA HIS A 47 17.41 -9.36 6.69
C HIS A 47 16.93 -8.74 8.01
N ALA A 48 16.39 -9.57 8.90
CA ALA A 48 15.93 -9.14 10.21
C ALA A 48 17.12 -8.98 11.20
N GLU A 49 16.93 -8.16 12.24
CA GLU A 49 18.00 -7.85 13.22
C GLU A 49 18.43 -9.07 14.06
N ASP A 50 17.57 -10.09 14.13
CA ASP A 50 17.85 -11.37 14.80
C ASP A 50 18.67 -12.34 13.92
N GLY A 51 19.08 -11.91 12.72
CA GLY A 51 19.87 -12.70 11.78
C GLY A 51 19.02 -13.65 10.92
N ASN A 52 17.68 -13.56 10.98
CA ASN A 52 16.81 -14.36 10.14
C ASN A 52 16.56 -13.68 8.78
N ASP A 53 16.65 -14.49 7.73
CA ASP A 53 16.32 -14.07 6.36
C ASP A 53 14.90 -14.50 6.00
N VAL A 54 14.07 -13.54 5.60
CA VAL A 54 12.67 -13.79 5.25
C VAL A 54 12.42 -13.35 3.81
N ALA A 55 11.97 -14.30 2.97
CA ALA A 55 11.52 -13.98 1.62
C ALA A 55 10.23 -13.15 1.67
N THR A 56 10.23 -11.99 1.03
CA THR A 56 9.12 -11.04 1.03
C THR A 56 9.08 -10.26 -0.28
N PHE A 57 8.28 -9.19 -0.35
CA PHE A 57 8.10 -8.38 -1.55
C PHE A 57 8.00 -6.88 -1.23
N ALA A 58 8.36 -6.08 -2.21
CA ALA A 58 8.30 -4.62 -2.17
C ALA A 58 7.50 -4.09 -3.37
N TYR A 59 7.01 -2.86 -3.25
CA TYR A 59 6.30 -2.14 -4.30
C TYR A 59 7.17 -1.01 -4.84
N LEU A 60 7.08 -0.72 -6.13
CA LEU A 60 7.73 0.47 -6.68
C LEU A 60 7.00 1.71 -6.17
N GLU A 61 7.74 2.71 -5.70
CA GLU A 61 7.14 3.88 -5.04
C GLU A 61 6.16 4.65 -5.95
N SER A 62 6.51 4.81 -7.23
CA SER A 62 5.63 5.47 -8.21
C SER A 62 4.29 4.75 -8.38
N ASP A 63 4.33 3.42 -8.43
CA ASP A 63 3.14 2.60 -8.68
C ASP A 63 2.18 2.65 -7.48
N ILE A 64 2.73 2.75 -6.26
CA ILE A 64 1.93 2.97 -5.05
C ILE A 64 1.21 4.31 -5.13
N ALA A 65 1.93 5.38 -5.43
CA ALA A 65 1.37 6.73 -5.47
C ALA A 65 0.24 6.84 -6.50
N ASP A 66 0.44 6.28 -7.70
CA ASP A 66 -0.57 6.27 -8.75
C ASP A 66 -1.80 5.42 -8.38
N ALA A 67 -1.60 4.26 -7.76
CA ALA A 67 -2.69 3.39 -7.32
C ALA A 67 -3.53 4.02 -6.20
N VAL A 68 -2.88 4.62 -5.20
CA VAL A 68 -3.56 5.31 -4.09
C VAL A 68 -4.37 6.49 -4.61
N ARG A 69 -3.79 7.31 -5.50
CA ARG A 69 -4.52 8.41 -6.13
C ARG A 69 -5.74 7.91 -6.89
N THR A 70 -5.57 6.88 -7.72
CA THR A 70 -6.67 6.26 -8.47
C THR A 70 -7.78 5.78 -7.54
N PHE A 71 -7.42 5.13 -6.43
CA PHE A 71 -8.38 4.64 -5.46
C PHE A 71 -9.15 5.76 -4.74
N ILE A 72 -8.46 6.85 -4.37
CA ILE A 72 -9.07 8.00 -3.72
C ILE A 72 -10.01 8.74 -4.66
N ASP A 73 -9.62 8.91 -5.93
CA ASP A 73 -10.43 9.59 -6.94
C ASP A 73 -11.72 8.81 -7.26
N ASP A 74 -11.67 7.48 -7.16
CA ASP A 74 -12.81 6.59 -7.32
C ASP A 74 -13.68 6.46 -6.05
N ALA A 75 -13.17 6.91 -4.90
CA ALA A 75 -13.89 6.81 -3.63
C ALA A 75 -14.99 7.87 -3.51
N ILE A 76 -16.22 7.40 -3.27
CA ILE A 76 -17.42 8.22 -3.09
C ILE A 76 -17.80 8.22 -1.61
N GLN A 77 -18.01 9.40 -1.04
CA GLN A 77 -18.55 9.51 0.31
C GLN A 77 -20.02 9.10 0.34
N VAL A 78 -20.33 8.00 1.02
CA VAL A 78 -21.71 7.47 1.14
C VAL A 78 -22.42 7.93 2.40
N THR A 79 -21.66 8.14 3.48
CA THR A 79 -22.19 8.67 4.73
C THR A 79 -21.20 9.68 5.32
N ARG A 80 -21.59 10.38 6.38
CA ARG A 80 -20.70 11.32 7.08
C ARG A 80 -19.40 10.68 7.60
N CYS A 81 -19.36 9.35 7.75
CA CYS A 81 -18.21 8.64 8.31
C CYS A 81 -17.70 7.50 7.43
N MET A 82 -18.24 7.28 6.23
CA MET A 82 -17.87 6.17 5.35
C MET A 82 -17.81 6.59 3.88
N CYS A 83 -16.89 5.97 3.16
CA CYS A 83 -16.73 5.99 1.71
C CYS A 83 -16.99 4.61 1.12
N GLU A 84 -17.31 4.55 -0.15
CA GLU A 84 -17.31 3.34 -0.98
C GLU A 84 -16.51 3.60 -2.25
N SER A 85 -15.99 2.57 -2.89
CA SER A 85 -15.33 2.68 -4.19
C SER A 85 -15.74 1.45 -5.01
N PRO A 86 -16.08 1.61 -6.31
CA PRO A 86 -16.33 0.48 -7.19
C PRO A 86 -15.10 -0.44 -7.35
N LEU A 87 -13.87 0.03 -7.10
CA LEU A 87 -12.70 -0.85 -7.00
C LEU A 87 -12.87 -1.85 -5.85
N LEU A 88 -13.33 -1.39 -4.68
CA LEU A 88 -13.61 -2.24 -3.51
C LEU A 88 -15.07 -2.70 -3.47
N ASN A 89 -15.55 -3.30 -4.56
CA ASN A 89 -16.89 -3.86 -4.77
C ASN A 89 -17.69 -4.14 -3.47
N GLY A 90 -18.60 -3.22 -3.13
CA GLY A 90 -19.56 -3.35 -2.03
C GLY A 90 -18.98 -3.17 -0.61
N ARG A 91 -17.72 -2.76 -0.47
CA ARG A 91 -17.08 -2.49 0.84
C ARG A 91 -17.07 -1.01 1.16
N ARG A 92 -17.75 -0.65 2.25
CA ARG A 92 -17.65 0.67 2.87
C ARG A 92 -16.43 0.74 3.79
N PHE A 93 -15.70 1.85 3.76
CA PHE A 93 -14.51 2.06 4.57
C PHE A 93 -14.45 3.50 5.10
N ARG A 94 -13.66 3.72 6.15
CA ARG A 94 -13.37 5.08 6.63
C ARG A 94 -12.17 5.62 5.86
N TYR A 95 -12.32 6.82 5.31
CA TYR A 95 -11.26 7.59 4.67
C TYR A 95 -11.34 9.03 5.18
N PHE A 96 -10.20 9.58 5.58
CA PHE A 96 -10.08 10.99 5.98
C PHE A 96 -9.23 11.68 4.92
N LYS A 97 -9.85 12.60 4.17
CA LYS A 97 -9.21 13.37 3.11
C LYS A 97 -8.34 14.49 3.68
#